data_AF-A0A7U2R9J4-F1
#
_entry.id   AF-A0A7U2R9J4-F1
#
_cell.length_a   1.000
_cell.length_b   1.000
_cell.length_c   1.000
_cell.angle_alpha   90.00
_cell.angle_beta   90.00
_cell.angle_gamma   90.00
#
_symmetry.space_group_name_H-M   'P 1'
#
loop_
_entity.id
_entity.type
_entity.pdbx_description
1 polymer ?
#
loop_
_entity_poly.entity_id
_entity_poly.type
_entity_poly.pdbx_seq_one_letter_code
_entity_poly.pdbx_strand_id
1 'polypeptide(L)' 'MITEKEGYEAMLYLLKAYWENTGSKDLTDILSGGEYWKGEEIPIDSAFWEYWQEAIEKVRKDGPLYKELK' A
#
# COMPACT_ATOMS: atom_id res chain seq x y z
N MET A 1 4.48 14.82 9.20
CA MET A 1 5.02 13.52 8.72
C MET A 1 3.95 12.50 9.06
N ILE A 2 3.49 11.72 8.09
CA ILE A 2 2.51 10.65 8.35
C ILE A 2 3.22 9.44 8.96
N THR A 3 2.50 8.66 9.76
CA THR A 3 2.97 7.37 10.28
C THR A 3 3.03 6.32 9.18
N GLU A 4 3.74 5.22 9.42
CA GLU A 4 3.81 4.10 8.47
C GLU A 4 2.42 3.47 8.24
N LYS A 5 1.59 3.41 9.30
CA LYS A 5 0.20 2.97 9.20
C LYS A 5 -0.65 3.93 8.36
N GLU A 6 -0.58 5.24 8.61
CA GLU A 6 -1.29 6.23 7.79
C GLU A 6 -0.86 6.18 6.33
N GLY A 7 0.44 5.95 6.05
CA GLY A 7 0.94 5.76 4.69
C GLY A 7 0.38 4.50 4.02
N TYR A 8 0.25 3.41 4.77
CA TYR A 8 -0.36 2.18 4.28
C TYR A 8 -1.83 2.37 3.91
N GLU A 9 -2.60 2.97 4.82
CA GLU A 9 -4.02 3.28 4.59
C GLU A 9 -4.18 4.22 3.38
N ALA A 10 -3.34 5.25 3.27
CA ALA A 10 -3.34 6.16 2.11
C ALA A 10 -3.06 5.44 0.78
N MET A 11 -2.14 4.47 0.78
CA MET A 11 -1.86 3.62 -0.38
C MET A 11 -3.08 2.78 -0.78
N LEU A 12 -3.77 2.16 0.19
CA LEU A 12 -4.99 1.39 -0.07
C LEU A 12 -6.11 2.27 -0.63
N TYR A 13 -6.31 3.48 -0.09
CA TYR A 13 -7.29 4.42 -0.64
C TYR A 13 -6.99 4.80 -2.10
N LEU A 14 -5.72 5.01 -2.44
CA LEU A 14 -5.31 5.30 -3.82
C LEU A 14 -5.61 4.13 -4.76
N LEU A 15 -5.26 2.90 -4.36
CA LEU A 15 -5.55 1.71 -5.14
C LEU A 15 -7.05 1.49 -5.31
N LYS A 16 -7.82 1.71 -4.25
CA LYS A 16 -9.29 1.60 -4.29
C LYS A 16 -9.88 2.61 -5.27
N ALA A 17 -9.47 3.87 -5.20
CA ALA A 17 -9.93 4.89 -6.13
C ALA A 17 -9.57 4.58 -7.58
N TYR A 18 -8.37 4.03 -7.83
CA TYR A 18 -7.98 3.60 -9.18
C TYR A 18 -8.84 2.43 -9.68
N TRP A 19 -9.09 1.43 -8.84
CA TRP A 19 -9.97 0.31 -9.15
C TRP A 19 -11.38 0.77 -9.47
N GLU A 20 -11.97 1.66 -8.66
CA GLU A 20 -13.31 2.20 -8.89
C GLU A 20 -13.43 2.96 -10.21
N ASN A 21 -12.36 3.65 -10.63
CA ASN A 21 -12.35 4.41 -11.88
C ASN A 21 -12.10 3.55 -13.13
N THR A 22 -11.41 2.41 -13.00
CA THR A 22 -10.96 1.62 -14.16
C THR A 22 -11.63 0.26 -14.29
N GLY A 23 -12.20 -0.27 -13.20
CA GLY A 23 -12.70 -1.64 -13.13
C GLY A 23 -11.60 -2.70 -13.27
N SER A 24 -10.33 -2.34 -13.04
CA SER A 24 -9.20 -3.25 -13.24
C SER A 24 -9.26 -4.44 -12.28
N LYS A 25 -9.46 -5.65 -12.81
CA LYS A 25 -9.51 -6.88 -12.00
C LYS A 25 -8.16 -7.21 -11.34
N ASP A 26 -7.06 -6.71 -11.88
CA ASP A 26 -5.72 -6.95 -11.32
C ASP A 26 -5.53 -6.32 -9.93
N LEU A 27 -6.38 -5.34 -9.57
CA LEU A 27 -6.34 -4.70 -8.26
C LEU A 27 -7.21 -5.36 -7.20
N THR A 28 -8.14 -6.26 -7.56
CA THR A 28 -9.03 -6.88 -6.57
C THR A 28 -8.26 -7.78 -5.62
N ASP A 29 -7.27 -8.51 -6.13
CA ASP A 29 -6.45 -9.42 -5.32
C ASP A 29 -5.58 -8.62 -4.34
N ILE A 30 -4.98 -7.52 -4.82
CA ILE A 30 -4.18 -6.60 -3.99
C ILE A 30 -5.02 -5.95 -2.88
N LEU A 31 -6.23 -5.50 -3.21
CA LEU A 31 -7.13 -4.89 -2.22
C LEU A 31 -7.61 -5.90 -1.18
N SER A 32 -7.83 -7.16 -1.57
CA SER A 32 -8.23 -8.22 -0.63
C SER A 32 -7.12 -8.57 0.37
N GLY A 33 -5.85 -8.55 -0.06
CA GLY A 33 -4.70 -8.75 0.84
C GLY A 33 -4.52 -7.61 1.85
N GLY A 34 -5.07 -6.43 1.54
CA GLY A 34 -5.02 -5.26 2.41
C GLY A 34 -6.09 -5.19 3.50
N GLU A 35 -7.04 -6.15 3.53
CA GLU A 35 -8.09 -6.21 4.55
C GLU A 35 -7.54 -6.53 5.94
N TYR A 36 -8.30 -6.22 6.99
CA TYR A 36 -7.92 -6.46 8.39
C TYR A 36 -8.87 -7.45 9.06
N TRP A 37 -8.34 -8.28 9.96
CA TRP A 37 -9.18 -8.94 10.94
C TRP A 37 -9.75 -7.90 11.91
N LYS A 38 -10.99 -8.09 12.34
CA LYS A 38 -11.64 -7.16 13.26
C LYS A 38 -10.86 -7.09 14.58
N GLY A 39 -10.31 -5.92 14.88
CA GLY A 39 -9.54 -5.65 16.10
C GLY A 39 -8.03 -5.82 15.96
N GLU A 40 -7.54 -6.20 14.77
CA GLU A 40 -6.10 -6.27 14.46
C GLU A 40 -5.65 -5.01 13.71
N GLU A 41 -4.40 -4.59 13.96
CA GLU A 41 -3.79 -3.45 13.27
C GLU A 41 -3.00 -3.83 12.02
N ILE A 42 -2.80 -5.14 11.81
CA ILE A 42 -2.02 -5.75 10.72
C ILE A 42 -3.00 -6.42 9.73
N PRO A 43 -2.75 -6.32 8.41
CA PRO A 43 -3.58 -6.95 7.40
C PRO A 43 -3.69 -8.48 7.58
N ILE A 44 -4.77 -9.05 7.03
CA ILE A 44 -5.06 -10.49 7.01
C ILE A 44 -3.89 -11.25 6.37
N ASP A 45 -3.31 -10.69 5.30
CA ASP A 45 -2.06 -11.17 4.72
C ASP A 45 -0.87 -10.43 5.37
N SER A 46 -0.16 -11.12 6.28
CA SER A 46 1.01 -10.54 6.95
C SER A 46 2.12 -10.17 5.97
N ALA A 47 2.23 -10.85 4.82
CA ALA A 47 3.23 -10.52 3.81
C ALA A 47 2.99 -9.13 3.20
N PHE A 48 1.74 -8.68 3.11
CA PHE A 48 1.40 -7.34 2.62
C PHE A 48 1.96 -6.24 3.50
N TRP A 49 1.94 -6.44 4.82
CA TRP A 49 2.54 -5.50 5.76
C TRP A 49 4.07 -5.50 5.66
N GLU A 50 4.68 -6.67 5.53
CA GLU A 50 6.13 -6.80 5.33
C GLU A 50 6.57 -6.08 4.04
N TYR A 51 5.87 -6.28 2.92
CA TYR A 51 6.15 -5.60 1.66
C TYR A 51 6.05 -4.07 1.78
N TRP A 52 5.07 -3.58 2.54
CA TRP A 52 4.92 -2.15 2.81
C TRP A 52 6.11 -1.60 3.61
N GLN A 53 6.49 -2.29 4.69
CA GLN A 53 7.63 -1.90 5.53
C GLN A 53 8.94 -1.90 4.72
N GLU A 54 9.18 -2.95 3.92
CA GLU A 54 10.33 -3.00 3.02
C GLU A 54 10.33 -1.87 1.97
N ALA A 55 9.16 -1.51 1.43
CA ALA A 55 9.06 -0.42 0.47
C ALA A 55 9.41 0.92 1.10
N ILE A 56 8.98 1.18 2.35
CA ILE A 56 9.38 2.37 3.11
C ILE A 56 10.89 2.40 3.31
N GLU A 57 11.50 1.28 3.70
CA GLU A 57 12.96 1.20 3.88
C GLU A 57 13.72 1.46 2.57
N LYS A 58 13.25 0.89 1.46
CA LYS A 58 13.82 1.15 0.13
C LYS A 58 13.75 2.64 -0.24
N VAL A 59 12.61 3.30 -0.02
CA VAL A 59 12.49 4.75 -0.28
C VAL A 59 13.42 5.57 0.62
N ARG A 60 13.53 5.22 1.90
CA ARG A 60 14.44 5.91 2.85
C ARG A 60 15.90 5.78 2.44
N LYS A 61 16.29 4.64 1.87
CA LYS A 61 17.68 4.32 1.49
C LYS A 61 18.05 4.83 0.09
N ASP A 62 17.20 4.52 -0.89
CA ASP A 62 17.51 4.67 -2.31
C ASP A 62 16.85 5.92 -2.93
N GLY A 63 15.90 6.53 -2.23
CA GLY A 63 15.12 7.68 -2.70
C GLY A 63 13.85 7.27 -3.46
N PRO A 64 13.21 8.19 -4.22
CA PRO A 64 11.97 7.92 -4.93
C PRO A 64 12.15 6.86 -6.04
N LEU A 65 11.13 6.02 -6.24
CA LEU A 65 11.13 4.95 -7.23
C LEU A 65 11.40 5.45 -8.66
N TYR A 66 10.82 6.60 -9.02
CA TYR A 66 11.01 7.23 -10.32
C TYR A 66 11.76 8.54 -10.16
N LYS A 67 12.64 8.83 -11.14
CA LYS A 67 13.34 10.12 -11.21
C LYS A 67 12.34 11.20 -11.62
N GLU A 68 12.47 12.37 -11.01
CA GLU A 68 11.79 13.57 -11.48
C GLU A 68 12.35 13.95 -12.85
N LEU A 69 11.49 13.92 -13.88
CA LEU A 69 11.84 14.45 -15.19
C LEU A 69 11.69 15.97 -15.16
N LYS A 70 12.70 16.69 -15.66
CA LYS A 70 12.67 18.14 -15.86
C LYS A 70 12.16 18.49 -17.25
#